data_AF-A0A417C9R4-F1
#
_entry.id   AF-A0A417C9R4-F1
#
_cell.length_a   1.000
_cell.length_b   1.000
_cell.length_c   1.000
_cell.angle_alpha   90.00
_cell.angle_beta   90.00
_cell.angle_gamma   90.00
#
_symmetry.space_group_name_H-M   'P 1'
#
loop_
_entity.id
_entity.type
_entity.pdbx_description
1 polymer ?
#
loop_
_entity_poly.entity_id
_entity_poly.type
_entity_poly.pdbx_seq_one_letter_code
_entity_poly.pdbx_strand_id
1 'polypeptide(L)'
;MEKRKLKKMKVLEPSKEMVLAAESDIPVIGNMAYEKMKYPIGLFLQAEMDENILKIGFFFTDILTAGGRRPLYTLFIDKEKDSFLGYDYRLKATS
;
A
#
# COMPACT_ATOMS: atom_id res chain seq x y z
N MET A 1 -7.57 22.66 -1.18
CA MET A 1 -6.33 22.05 -1.71
C MET A 1 -6.63 21.46 -3.08
N GLU A 2 -5.86 21.78 -4.12
CA GLU A 2 -6.20 21.34 -5.50
C GLU A 2 -5.90 19.84 -5.69
N LYS A 3 -6.89 19.05 -6.13
CA LYS A 3 -6.72 17.63 -6.52
C LYS A 3 -5.59 17.41 -7.54
N ARG A 4 -5.25 18.45 -8.32
CA ARG A 4 -4.13 18.45 -9.28
C ARG A 4 -2.75 18.33 -8.60
N LYS A 5 -2.58 18.85 -7.38
CA LYS A 5 -1.33 18.74 -6.62
C LYS A 5 -1.12 17.31 -6.13
N LEU A 6 -2.15 16.66 -5.58
CA LEU A 6 -2.10 15.27 -5.12
C LEU A 6 -1.66 14.30 -6.24
N LYS A 7 -2.19 14.48 -7.45
CA LYS A 7 -1.84 13.63 -8.61
C LYS A 7 -0.38 13.75 -9.07
N LYS A 8 0.31 14.84 -8.72
CA LYS A 8 1.70 15.09 -9.10
C LYS A 8 2.69 14.64 -8.01
N MET A 9 2.21 14.24 -6.84
CA MET A 9 3.07 13.79 -5.75
C MET A 9 3.76 12.48 -6.11
N LYS A 10 4.98 12.33 -5.60
CA LYS A 10 5.75 11.09 -5.76
C LYS A 10 5.00 9.95 -5.09
N VAL A 11 4.84 8.85 -5.83
CA VAL A 11 4.26 7.61 -5.33
C VAL A 11 5.15 7.04 -4.23
N LEU A 12 4.53 6.59 -3.14
CA LEU A 12 5.22 5.89 -2.07
C LEU A 12 5.72 4.53 -2.56
N GLU A 13 6.96 4.20 -2.22
CA GLU A 13 7.57 2.89 -2.49
C GLU A 13 7.78 2.17 -1.15
N PRO A 14 7.63 0.83 -1.08
CA PRO A 14 7.78 0.07 0.14
C PRO A 14 9.21 0.14 0.64
N SER A 15 9.39 0.13 1.96
CA SER A 15 10.71 0.04 2.56
C SER A 15 11.36 -1.32 2.26
N LYS A 16 12.70 -1.36 2.31
CA LYS A 16 13.43 -2.64 2.14
C LYS A 16 13.02 -3.66 3.21
N GLU A 17 12.78 -3.20 4.43
CA GLU A 17 12.35 -4.05 5.55
C GLU A 17 10.95 -4.64 5.30
N MET A 18 10.01 -3.85 4.78
CA MET A 18 8.68 -4.34 4.41
C MET A 18 8.76 -5.40 3.31
N VAL A 19 9.62 -5.21 2.32
CA VAL A 19 9.83 -6.18 1.24
C VAL A 19 10.41 -7.49 1.80
N LEU A 20 11.46 -7.40 2.62
CA LEU A 20 12.07 -8.58 3.23
C LEU A 20 11.10 -9.33 4.16
N ALA A 21 10.30 -8.59 4.93
CA ALA A 21 9.27 -9.16 5.78
C ALA A 21 8.18 -9.86 4.96
N ALA A 22 7.75 -9.27 3.84
CA ALA A 22 6.79 -9.88 2.93
C ALA A 22 7.35 -11.15 2.27
N GLU A 23 8.59 -11.12 1.77
CA GLU A 23 9.26 -12.27 1.16
C GLU A 23 9.46 -13.43 2.13
N SER A 24 9.61 -13.12 3.43
CA SER A 24 9.72 -14.11 4.50
C SER A 24 8.35 -14.59 5.03
N ASP A 25 7.25 -13.96 4.61
CA ASP A 25 5.89 -14.28 5.06
C ASP A 25 5.34 -15.46 4.25
N ILE A 26 5.47 -16.67 4.80
CA ILE A 26 5.02 -17.90 4.13
C ILE A 26 3.49 -17.99 4.25
N PRO A 27 2.74 -18.00 3.13
CA PRO A 27 1.29 -18.08 3.19
C PRO A 27 0.83 -19.44 3.70
N VAL A 28 -0.21 -19.42 4.53
CA VAL A 28 -0.96 -20.63 4.88
C VAL A 28 -1.86 -20.98 3.69
N ILE A 29 -1.61 -22.15 3.12
CA ILE A 29 -2.39 -22.70 2.00
C ILE A 29 -3.48 -23.58 2.60
N GLY A 30 -4.72 -23.27 2.25
CA GLY A 30 -5.87 -24.10 2.61
C GLY A 30 -5.89 -25.42 1.84
N ASN A 31 -6.58 -26.43 2.38
CA ASN A 31 -6.66 -27.76 1.77
C ASN A 31 -7.66 -27.82 0.60
N MET A 32 -8.46 -26.76 0.40
CA MET A 32 -9.50 -26.72 -0.63
C MET A 32 -9.09 -25.81 -1.79
N ALA A 33 -9.43 -26.20 -3.03
CA ALA A 33 -9.02 -25.49 -4.25
C ALA A 33 -9.50 -24.03 -4.36
N TYR A 34 -10.52 -23.64 -3.57
CA TYR A 34 -11.06 -22.28 -3.53
C TYR A 34 -10.53 -21.45 -2.35
N GLU A 35 -9.72 -22.02 -1.46
CA GLU A 35 -9.14 -21.28 -0.34
C GLU A 35 -8.00 -20.39 -0.84
N LYS A 36 -8.19 -19.08 -0.69
CA LYS A 36 -7.14 -18.10 -0.98
C LYS A 36 -5.99 -18.30 0.00
N MET A 37 -4.76 -18.18 -0.50
CA MET A 37 -3.56 -18.08 0.32
C MET A 37 -3.74 -16.98 1.36
N LYS A 38 -3.50 -17.31 2.64
CA LYS A 38 -3.56 -16.34 3.73
C LYS A 38 -2.16 -16.08 4.27
N TYR A 39 -1.72 -14.85 4.09
CA TYR A 39 -0.47 -14.36 4.67
C TYR A 39 -0.71 -13.91 6.12
N PRO A 40 0.11 -14.37 7.08
CA PRO A 40 0.08 -13.88 8.46
C PRO A 40 0.09 -12.36 8.61
N ILE A 41 0.92 -11.63 7.87
CA ILE A 41 0.99 -10.16 7.96
C ILE A 41 -0.06 -9.52 7.04
N GLY A 42 -0.28 -10.08 5.84
CA GLY A 42 -1.33 -9.71 4.89
C GLY A 42 -1.22 -8.32 4.25
N LEU A 43 -0.92 -7.28 5.04
CA LEU A 43 -0.87 -5.88 4.66
C LEU A 43 0.24 -5.16 5.44
N PHE A 44 1.04 -4.38 4.71
CA PHE A 44 2.00 -3.44 5.26
C PHE A 44 1.54 -2.00 5.01
N LEU A 45 1.84 -1.12 5.96
CA LEU A 45 1.59 0.32 5.85
C LEU A 45 2.92 1.07 5.87
N GLN A 46 3.07 2.02 4.95
CA GLN A 46 4.17 2.98 4.99
C GLN A 46 3.64 4.39 4.96
N ALA A 47 4.19 5.23 5.82
CA ALA A 47 3.84 6.63 5.88
C ALA A 47 5.04 7.53 5.57
N GLU A 48 4.79 8.62 4.87
CA GLU A 48 5.79 9.65 4.57
C GLU A 48 5.12 11.03 4.63
N MET A 49 5.81 12.00 5.23
CA MET A 49 5.41 13.40 5.17
C MET A 49 5.95 14.04 3.89
N ASP A 50 5.07 14.71 3.17
CA ASP A 50 5.39 15.53 1.99
C ASP A 50 4.81 16.92 2.23
N GLU A 51 5.69 17.87 2.58
CA GLU A 51 5.30 19.15 3.18
C GLU A 51 4.42 18.94 4.43
N ASN A 52 3.16 19.37 4.39
CA ASN A 52 2.17 19.20 5.47
C ASN A 52 1.19 18.03 5.19
N ILE A 53 1.44 17.22 4.16
CA ILE A 53 0.55 16.12 3.78
C ILE A 53 1.17 14.81 4.22
N LEU A 54 0.50 14.11 5.13
CA LEU A 54 0.82 12.73 5.47
C LEU A 54 0.27 11.82 4.37
N LYS A 55 1.18 11.12 3.69
CA LYS A 55 0.86 10.07 2.72
C LYS A 55 0.94 8.71 3.41
N ILE A 56 -0.06 7.85 3.25
CA ILE A 56 -0.06 6.49 3.80
C ILE A 56 -0.31 5.49 2.66
N GLY A 57 0.69 4.70 2.31
CA GLY A 57 0.65 3.67 1.30
C GLY A 57 0.30 2.30 1.89
N PHE A 58 -0.61 1.59 1.21
CA PHE A 58 -1.10 0.27 1.58
C PHE A 58 -0.51 -0.77 0.63
N PHE A 59 0.28 -1.70 1.15
CA PHE A 59 1.00 -2.70 0.37
C PHE A 59 0.58 -4.11 0.80
N PHE A 60 -0.11 -4.84 -0.07
CA PHE A 60 -0.46 -6.22 0.23
C PHE A 60 0.75 -7.15 0.08
N THR A 61 0.86 -8.12 0.99
CA THR A 61 1.96 -9.07 1.02
C THR A 61 2.05 -9.91 -0.26
N ASP A 62 0.91 -10.32 -0.82
CA ASP A 62 0.86 -11.09 -2.08
C ASP A 62 1.42 -10.31 -3.28
N ILE A 63 1.17 -9.00 -3.33
CA ILE A 63 1.72 -8.11 -4.37
C ILE A 63 3.21 -7.88 -4.14
N LEU A 64 3.64 -7.65 -2.89
CA LEU A 64 5.06 -7.43 -2.55
C LEU A 64 5.91 -8.66 -2.89
N THR A 65 5.44 -9.85 -2.50
CA THR A 65 6.11 -11.14 -2.81
C THR A 65 6.16 -11.43 -4.30
N ALA A 66 5.17 -10.99 -5.08
CA ALA A 66 5.18 -11.05 -6.54
C ALA A 66 6.10 -10.00 -7.20
N GLY A 67 6.86 -9.22 -6.42
CA GLY A 67 7.76 -8.17 -6.90
C GLY A 67 7.09 -6.81 -7.15
N GLY A 68 5.80 -6.66 -6.86
CA GLY A 68 5.10 -5.39 -6.96
C GLY A 68 5.61 -4.40 -5.90
N ARG A 69 5.82 -3.15 -6.30
CA ARG A 69 6.33 -2.08 -5.40
C ARG A 69 5.41 -0.88 -5.28
N ARG A 70 4.25 -0.92 -5.92
CA ARG A 70 3.28 0.18 -5.83
C ARG A 70 2.24 -0.11 -4.76
N PRO A 71 1.83 0.92 -4.00
CA PRO A 71 0.74 0.79 -3.05
C PRO A 71 -0.57 0.61 -3.82
N LEU A 72 -1.47 -0.21 -3.28
CA LEU A 72 -2.80 -0.39 -3.84
C LEU A 72 -3.66 0.85 -3.58
N TYR A 73 -3.51 1.42 -2.38
CA TYR A 73 -4.13 2.66 -1.96
C TYR A 73 -3.08 3.60 -1.38
N THR A 74 -3.18 4.88 -1.68
CA THR A 74 -2.46 5.93 -0.94
C THR A 74 -3.46 6.90 -0.36
N LEU A 75 -3.52 7.01 0.97
CA LEU A 75 -4.32 8.01 1.67
C LEU A 75 -3.50 9.30 1.80
N PHE A 76 -4.19 10.44 1.71
CA PHE A 76 -3.62 11.77 1.90
C PHE A 76 -4.35 12.48 3.04
N ILE A 77 -3.62 12.95 4.04
CA ILE A 77 -4.15 13.65 5.22
C ILE A 77 -3.40 14.98 5.37
N ASP A 78 -4.13 16.08 5.52
CA ASP A 78 -3.57 17.39 5.88
C ASP A 78 -3.28 17.36 7.38
N LYS A 79 -2.01 17.44 7.78
CA LYS A 79 -1.64 17.30 9.18
C LYS A 79 -1.94 18.53 10.02
N GLU A 80 -1.73 19.74 9.51
CA GLU A 80 -2.11 20.98 10.20
C GLU A 80 -3.61 21.03 10.49
N LYS A 81 -4.46 20.61 9.55
CA LYS A 81 -5.92 20.63 9.72
C LYS A 81 -6.49 19.35 10.31
N ASP A 82 -5.63 18.35 10.54
CA ASP A 82 -5.99 16.98 10.90
C ASP A 82 -7.18 16.44 10.08
N SER A 83 -7.12 16.66 8.76
CA SER A 83 -8.27 16.44 7.87
C SER A 83 -7.95 15.53 6.69
N PHE A 84 -8.90 14.67 6.33
CA PHE A 84 -8.79 13.78 5.19
C PHE A 84 -8.88 14.56 3.87
N LEU A 85 -7.89 14.39 3.00
CA LEU A 85 -7.81 15.10 1.71
C LEU A 85 -8.29 14.26 0.53
N GLY A 86 -8.11 12.94 0.60
CA GLY A 86 -8.43 12.04 -0.50
C GLY A 86 -7.61 10.76 -0.47
N TYR A 87 -7.89 9.89 -1.43
CA TYR A 87 -7.10 8.70 -1.68
C TYR A 87 -6.86 8.51 -3.17
N ASP A 88 -5.70 7.96 -3.51
CA ASP A 88 -5.44 7.35 -4.82
C ASP A 88 -5.59 5.84 -4.70
N TYR A 89 -6.17 5.20 -5.70
CA TYR A 89 -6.35 3.76 -5.75
C TYR A 89 -6.05 3.23 -7.13
N ARG A 90 -5.46 2.03 -7.20
CA ARG A 90 -5.30 1.32 -8.47
C ARG A 90 -6.09 0.03 -8.42
N LEU A 91 -7.04 -0.11 -9.34
CA LEU A 91 -7.66 -1.40 -9.60
C LEU A 91 -6.63 -2.34 -10.24
N LYS A 92 -6.58 -3.57 -9.75
CA LYS A 92 -5.90 -4.66 -10.45
C LYS A 92 -6.58 -4.78 -11.82
N ALA A 93 -5.85 -4.58 -12.91
CA ALA A 93 -6.37 -4.96 -14.22
C ALA A 93 -6.53 -6.48 -14.18
N THR A 94 -7.77 -6.96 -14.13
CA THR A 94 -8.10 -8.36 -14.38
C THR A 94 -7.80 -8.64 -15.85
N SER A 95 -6.65 -9.26 -16.11
CA SER A 95 -6.35 -9.96 -17.35
C SER A 95 -6.85 -11.39 -17.27
#